data_AF-A0A4R5W225-F1
#
_entry.id   AF-A0A4R5W225-F1
#
_cell.length_a   1.000
_cell.length_b   1.000
_cell.length_c   1.000
_cell.angle_alpha   90.00
_cell.angle_beta   90.00
_cell.angle_gamma   90.00
#
_symmetry.space_group_name_H-M   'P 1'
#
loop_
_entity.id
_entity.type
_entity.pdbx_description
1 polymer ?
#
loop_
_entity_poly.entity_id
_entity_poly.type
_entity_poly.pdbx_seq_one_letter_code
_entity_poly.pdbx_strand_id
1 'polypeptide(L)'
;MHTNLVDKQKAIDDAILITPQFLEKFKDLKDKGGRISSSSDFSAKQRELAPSYVYLYESKAKLQLAYLLYLYGEEKLILMSPDERDALINEINLSPDDCENSLHVDFKVPDNFADQKLAITKLESLPEARRKEAKNRHAFYGCFALATFFNNSALMAHGAEMTTLVPLAIAGDDDAFLKAIQIDSMLLVHHKYFQNRKLEAQSGQQPEFLRKLLYRESNPVLKGRIEYPGLYMLFGVLDSYKCLDLFNHDEILNIADAAGLDRFQNKIDDVNYLTKRLSDYRKWQKTLQ
;
A
#
# COMPACT_ATOMS: atom_id res chain seq x y z
N MET A 1 -3.12 -5.91 29.67
CA MET A 1 -2.72 -7.17 29.01
C MET A 1 -3.91 -7.82 28.28
N HIS A 2 -4.83 -7.03 27.73
CA HIS A 2 -6.02 -7.49 26.96
C HIS A 2 -6.00 -7.05 25.49
N THR A 3 -4.98 -6.31 25.06
CA THR A 3 -4.87 -5.66 23.75
C THR A 3 -4.47 -6.62 22.62
N ASN A 4 -4.05 -7.86 22.90
CA ASN A 4 -3.36 -8.69 21.89
C ASN A 4 -4.27 -9.62 21.06
N LEU A 5 -5.53 -9.82 21.45
CA LEU A 5 -6.42 -10.79 20.78
C LEU A 5 -7.30 -10.14 19.72
N VAL A 6 -7.73 -8.90 19.93
CA VAL A 6 -8.61 -8.18 19.00
C VAL A 6 -7.80 -7.62 17.82
N ASP A 7 -6.58 -7.14 18.08
CA ASP A 7 -5.53 -6.87 17.09
C ASP A 7 -5.26 -8.05 16.12
N LYS A 8 -5.35 -9.28 16.64
CA LYS A 8 -5.09 -10.50 15.87
C LYS A 8 -6.22 -10.81 14.90
N GLN A 9 -7.49 -10.69 15.33
CA GLN A 9 -8.64 -11.00 14.48
C GLN A 9 -8.76 -10.01 13.32
N LYS A 10 -8.57 -8.72 13.58
CA LYS A 10 -8.59 -7.73 12.51
C LYS A 10 -7.50 -7.98 11.47
N ALA A 11 -6.28 -8.29 11.91
CA ALA A 11 -5.19 -8.56 10.98
C ALA A 11 -5.49 -9.77 10.08
N ILE A 12 -6.22 -10.77 10.60
CA ILE A 12 -6.75 -11.90 9.80
C ILE A 12 -7.75 -11.37 8.76
N ASP A 13 -8.76 -10.63 9.19
CA ASP A 13 -9.85 -10.18 8.31
C ASP A 13 -9.32 -9.29 7.18
N ASP A 14 -8.44 -8.34 7.51
CA ASP A 14 -7.80 -7.46 6.53
C ASP A 14 -6.86 -8.25 5.60
N ALA A 15 -6.11 -9.22 6.12
CA ALA A 15 -5.26 -10.08 5.28
C ALA A 15 -6.08 -10.91 4.30
N ILE A 16 -7.22 -11.47 4.72
CA ILE A 16 -8.14 -12.22 3.87
C ILE A 16 -8.72 -11.33 2.78
N LEU A 17 -9.15 -10.11 3.14
CA LEU A 17 -9.81 -9.19 2.23
C LEU A 17 -8.86 -8.55 1.21
N ILE A 18 -7.68 -8.11 1.66
CA ILE A 18 -6.80 -7.22 0.89
C ILE A 18 -5.80 -8.02 0.04
N THR A 19 -5.30 -9.15 0.54
CA THR A 19 -4.27 -9.95 -0.16
C THR A 19 -4.67 -10.31 -1.60
N PRO A 20 -5.91 -10.76 -1.88
CA PRO A 20 -6.33 -11.09 -3.25
C PRO A 20 -6.30 -9.87 -4.18
N GLN A 21 -6.80 -8.73 -3.70
CA GLN A 21 -6.85 -7.47 -4.46
C GLN A 21 -5.44 -6.98 -4.80
N PHE A 22 -4.51 -7.12 -3.86
CA PHE A 22 -3.11 -6.78 -4.10
C PHE A 22 -2.45 -7.74 -5.07
N LEU A 23 -2.75 -9.04 -5.01
CA LEU A 23 -2.24 -10.03 -5.96
C LEU A 23 -2.67 -9.73 -7.40
N GLU A 24 -3.91 -9.30 -7.63
CA GLU A 24 -4.37 -8.84 -8.94
C GLU A 24 -3.58 -7.62 -9.42
N LYS A 25 -3.37 -6.62 -8.55
CA LYS A 25 -2.52 -5.46 -8.85
C LYS A 25 -1.08 -5.86 -9.16
N PHE A 26 -0.50 -6.83 -8.45
CA PHE A 26 0.84 -7.36 -8.77
C PHE A 26 0.90 -7.94 -10.18
N LYS A 27 -0.11 -8.72 -10.60
CA LYS A 27 -0.18 -9.29 -11.95
C LYS A 27 -0.21 -8.16 -13.00
N ASP A 28 -1.10 -7.18 -12.82
CA ASP A 28 -1.19 -6.01 -13.70
C ASP A 28 0.13 -5.23 -13.78
N LEU A 29 0.77 -4.96 -12.64
CA LEU A 29 2.04 -4.26 -12.59
C LEU A 29 3.17 -5.05 -13.25
N LYS A 30 3.21 -6.38 -13.05
CA LYS A 30 4.21 -7.25 -13.67
C LYS A 30 4.09 -7.24 -15.19
N ASP A 31 2.87 -7.32 -15.71
CA ASP A 31 2.59 -7.25 -17.14
C ASP A 31 2.99 -5.89 -17.74
N LYS A 32 2.99 -4.84 -16.92
CA LYS A 32 3.46 -3.48 -17.24
C LYS A 32 4.94 -3.23 -16.91
N GLY A 33 5.74 -4.28 -16.68
CA GLY A 33 7.18 -4.17 -16.42
C GLY A 33 7.55 -3.75 -14.99
N GLY A 34 6.66 -3.97 -14.03
CA GLY A 34 6.84 -3.68 -12.60
C GLY A 34 6.57 -2.23 -12.21
N ARG A 35 5.86 -1.46 -13.05
CA ARG A 35 5.58 -0.04 -12.83
C ARG A 35 4.09 0.23 -13.00
N ILE A 36 3.57 1.20 -12.24
CA ILE A 36 2.26 1.76 -12.54
C ILE A 36 2.38 2.44 -13.89
N SER A 37 1.71 1.89 -14.90
CA SER A 37 1.30 2.70 -16.04
C SER A 37 -0.01 3.39 -15.66
N SER A 38 -0.10 4.68 -15.95
CA SER A 38 -1.35 5.42 -15.88
C SER A 38 -2.32 4.78 -16.87
N SER A 39 -3.12 3.81 -16.42
CA SER A 39 -4.22 3.34 -17.26
C SER A 39 -5.19 4.49 -17.50
N SER A 40 -5.93 4.42 -18.60
CA SER A 40 -7.02 5.33 -18.93
C SER A 40 -8.11 5.41 -17.84
N ASP A 41 -8.12 4.45 -16.91
CA ASP A 41 -9.15 4.26 -15.89
C ASP A 41 -8.95 5.12 -14.63
N PHE A 42 -7.83 5.85 -14.53
CA PHE A 42 -7.69 6.85 -13.49
C PHE A 42 -8.65 8.01 -13.79
N SER A 43 -9.62 8.22 -12.89
CA SER A 43 -10.50 9.37 -12.97
C SER A 43 -9.69 10.67 -13.02
N ALA A 44 -10.22 11.71 -13.67
CA ALA A 44 -9.49 12.98 -13.83
C ALA A 44 -9.01 13.57 -12.48
N LYS A 45 -9.80 13.38 -11.40
CA LYS A 45 -9.44 13.82 -10.06
C LYS A 45 -8.40 12.93 -9.38
N GLN A 46 -8.43 11.61 -9.63
CA GLN A 46 -7.32 10.74 -9.22
C GLN A 46 -6.05 11.06 -9.98
N ARG A 47 -6.10 11.57 -11.22
CA ARG A 47 -4.92 12.08 -11.93
C ARG A 47 -4.42 13.42 -11.40
N GLU A 48 -5.29 14.25 -10.83
CA GLU A 48 -4.92 15.48 -10.14
C GLU A 48 -4.26 15.17 -8.78
N LEU A 49 -4.79 14.15 -8.07
CA LEU A 49 -4.27 13.70 -6.78
C LEU A 49 -3.20 12.59 -6.91
N ALA A 50 -2.99 12.02 -8.08
CA ALA A 50 -1.92 11.04 -8.32
C ALA A 50 -0.52 11.67 -8.19
N PRO A 51 -0.29 12.92 -8.65
CA PRO A 51 0.90 13.66 -8.29
C PRO A 51 1.05 13.86 -6.79
N SER A 52 -0.05 13.92 -6.01
CA SER A 52 0.01 14.20 -4.59
C SER A 52 0.09 12.96 -3.70
N TYR A 53 -0.28 11.75 -4.15
CA TYR A 53 -0.28 10.57 -3.26
C TYR A 53 1.13 10.21 -2.75
N VAL A 54 2.18 10.50 -3.52
CA VAL A 54 3.56 10.24 -3.08
C VAL A 54 3.95 11.04 -1.84
N TYR A 55 3.26 12.15 -1.55
CA TYR A 55 3.44 12.93 -0.32
C TYR A 55 2.77 12.29 0.90
N LEU A 56 1.90 11.29 0.69
CA LEU A 56 1.34 10.50 1.79
C LEU A 56 2.42 9.65 2.47
N TYR A 57 3.52 9.35 1.78
CA TYR A 57 4.66 8.63 2.36
C TYR A 57 5.47 9.47 3.35
N GLU A 58 5.27 10.78 3.44
CA GLU A 58 6.05 11.59 4.39
C GLU A 58 5.66 11.30 5.86
N SER A 59 4.49 10.69 6.13
CA SER A 59 4.17 10.17 7.45
C SER A 59 2.98 9.22 7.43
N LYS A 60 2.90 8.32 8.42
CA LYS A 60 1.70 7.50 8.64
C LYS A 60 0.44 8.33 8.83
N ALA A 61 0.54 9.45 9.54
CA ALA A 61 -0.58 10.37 9.76
C ALA A 61 -1.16 10.91 8.45
N LYS A 62 -0.32 11.25 7.45
CA LYS A 62 -0.81 11.70 6.14
C LYS A 62 -1.53 10.59 5.39
N LEU A 63 -0.99 9.38 5.42
CA LEU A 63 -1.67 8.21 4.85
C LEU A 63 -3.05 8.00 5.48
N GLN A 64 -3.16 8.06 6.82
CA GLN A 64 -4.44 7.91 7.51
C GLN A 64 -5.41 9.06 7.27
N LEU A 65 -4.90 10.29 7.13
CA LEU A 65 -5.73 11.42 6.76
C LEU A 65 -6.40 11.22 5.39
N ALA A 66 -5.70 10.60 4.42
CA ALA A 66 -6.31 10.27 3.12
C ALA A 66 -7.47 9.27 3.27
N TYR A 67 -7.35 8.32 4.20
CA TYR A 67 -8.44 7.40 4.51
C TYR A 67 -9.62 8.09 5.21
N LEU A 68 -9.35 8.97 6.17
CA LEU A 68 -10.38 9.79 6.82
C LEU A 68 -11.10 10.69 5.80
N LEU A 69 -10.37 11.28 4.85
CA LEU A 69 -10.93 12.10 3.76
C LEU A 69 -11.85 11.28 2.86
N TYR A 70 -11.55 10.01 2.67
CA TYR A 70 -12.46 9.08 2.02
C TYR A 70 -13.71 8.78 2.87
N LEU A 71 -13.57 8.51 4.17
CA LEU A 71 -14.71 8.13 5.03
C LEU A 71 -15.67 9.29 5.27
N TYR A 72 -15.13 10.46 5.61
CA TYR A 72 -15.90 11.60 6.11
C TYR A 72 -16.07 12.71 5.09
N GLY A 73 -15.22 12.77 4.07
CA GLY A 73 -15.16 13.89 3.13
C GLY A 73 -14.44 15.11 3.72
N GLU A 74 -13.99 16.01 2.84
CA GLU A 74 -13.25 17.23 3.21
C GLU A 74 -14.05 18.15 4.13
N GLU A 75 -15.32 18.40 3.81
CA GLU A 75 -16.17 19.35 4.54
C GLU A 75 -16.33 18.96 6.01
N LYS A 76 -16.60 17.66 6.26
CA LYS A 76 -16.78 17.16 7.62
C LYS A 76 -15.48 17.19 8.42
N LEU A 77 -14.33 16.92 7.78
CA LEU A 77 -13.03 16.97 8.44
C LEU A 77 -12.58 18.40 8.77
N ILE A 78 -12.92 19.39 7.94
CA ILE A 78 -12.62 20.80 8.22
C ILE A 78 -13.39 21.29 9.46
N LEU A 79 -14.59 20.75 9.68
CA LEU A 79 -15.42 21.08 10.84
C LEU A 79 -14.95 20.39 12.13
N MET A 80 -14.12 19.35 12.04
CA MET A 80 -13.51 18.70 13.20
C MET A 80 -12.37 19.56 13.75
N SER A 81 -12.28 19.65 15.08
CA SER A 81 -11.15 20.27 15.75
C SER A 81 -9.84 19.51 15.42
N PRO A 82 -8.66 20.17 15.53
CA PRO A 82 -7.38 19.47 15.43
C PRO A 82 -7.28 18.27 16.38
N ASP A 83 -7.72 18.44 17.63
CA ASP A 83 -7.65 17.38 18.64
C ASP A 83 -8.53 16.17 18.29
N GLU A 84 -9.74 16.39 17.75
CA GLU A 84 -10.61 15.30 17.28
C GLU A 84 -10.01 14.57 16.07
N ARG A 85 -9.37 15.31 15.16
CA ARG A 85 -8.70 14.70 14.00
C ARG A 85 -7.47 13.90 14.42
N ASP A 86 -6.67 14.44 15.34
CA ASP A 86 -5.48 13.76 15.86
C ASP A 86 -5.90 12.54 16.68
N ALA A 87 -6.99 12.62 17.44
CA ALA A 87 -7.57 11.47 18.13
C ALA A 87 -7.99 10.38 17.13
N LEU A 88 -8.70 10.71 16.05
CA LEU A 88 -9.08 9.76 15.01
C LEU A 88 -7.87 9.16 14.29
N ILE A 89 -6.87 9.98 13.94
CA ILE A 89 -5.63 9.49 13.33
C ILE A 89 -4.90 8.53 14.29
N ASN A 90 -4.86 8.87 15.58
CA ASN A 90 -4.24 8.04 16.60
C ASN A 90 -5.03 6.77 16.87
N GLU A 91 -6.36 6.79 16.82
CA GLU A 91 -7.23 5.62 16.91
C GLU A 91 -6.93 4.66 15.75
N ILE A 92 -6.83 5.16 14.52
CA ILE A 92 -6.42 4.35 13.37
C ILE A 92 -4.96 3.85 13.51
N ASN A 93 -4.09 4.53 14.26
CA ASN A 93 -2.70 4.12 14.52
C ASN A 93 -2.52 3.18 15.72
N LEU A 94 -3.41 3.20 16.72
CA LEU A 94 -3.25 2.57 18.05
C LEU A 94 -4.29 1.49 18.36
N SER A 95 -5.40 1.44 17.64
CA SER A 95 -6.51 0.51 17.87
C SER A 95 -6.87 -0.16 16.55
N PRO A 96 -6.37 -1.38 16.30
CA PRO A 96 -7.00 -2.29 15.36
C PRO A 96 -8.52 -2.44 15.62
N ASP A 97 -8.97 -2.36 16.86
CA ASP A 97 -10.35 -2.71 17.26
C ASP A 97 -11.44 -1.78 16.66
N ASP A 98 -11.18 -0.49 16.45
CA ASP A 98 -12.23 0.44 16.01
C ASP A 98 -12.39 0.54 14.49
N CYS A 99 -11.49 -0.10 13.74
CA CYS A 99 -11.63 -0.24 12.30
C CYS A 99 -12.59 -1.37 11.89
N GLU A 100 -13.17 -2.14 12.83
CA GLU A 100 -14.27 -3.07 12.55
C GLU A 100 -15.44 -2.35 11.85
N ASN A 101 -15.69 -1.07 12.16
CA ASN A 101 -16.75 -0.31 11.48
C ASN A 101 -16.30 0.47 10.24
N SER A 102 -15.00 0.64 9.99
CA SER A 102 -14.51 1.51 8.91
C SER A 102 -14.01 0.73 7.68
N LEU A 103 -13.49 -0.49 7.85
CA LEU A 103 -13.10 -1.35 6.72
C LEU A 103 -14.28 -2.14 6.13
N HIS A 104 -15.43 -2.18 6.82
CA HIS A 104 -16.72 -2.55 6.23
C HIS A 104 -17.36 -1.43 5.41
N VAL A 105 -16.57 -0.65 4.67
CA VAL A 105 -17.14 -0.17 3.41
C VAL A 105 -17.28 -1.43 2.57
N ASP A 106 -18.51 -1.84 2.30
CA ASP A 106 -18.87 -2.93 1.38
C ASP A 106 -18.39 -2.52 -0.03
N PHE A 107 -17.06 -2.51 -0.20
CA PHE A 107 -16.35 -2.15 -1.41
C PHE A 107 -16.40 -3.36 -2.31
N LYS A 108 -17.60 -3.61 -2.84
CA LYS A 108 -17.77 -4.50 -3.98
C LYS A 108 -17.30 -3.74 -5.20
N VAL A 109 -16.05 -3.97 -5.59
CA VAL A 109 -15.64 -3.70 -6.97
C VAL A 109 -16.64 -4.43 -7.85
N PRO A 110 -17.34 -3.75 -8.77
CA PRO A 110 -18.31 -4.43 -9.59
C PRO A 110 -17.62 -5.53 -10.41
N ASP A 111 -18.00 -6.79 -10.18
CA ASP A 111 -17.32 -7.99 -10.70
C ASP A 111 -17.46 -8.15 -12.22
N ASN A 112 -18.38 -7.40 -12.84
CA ASN A 112 -18.63 -7.45 -14.27
C ASN A 112 -19.00 -6.08 -14.85
N PHE A 113 -18.92 -5.98 -16.17
CA PHE A 113 -19.19 -4.76 -16.92
C PHE A 113 -20.60 -4.20 -16.71
N ALA A 114 -21.61 -5.05 -16.46
CA ALA A 114 -22.98 -4.61 -16.25
C ALA A 114 -23.12 -3.87 -14.91
N ASP A 115 -22.50 -4.40 -13.85
CA ASP A 115 -22.51 -3.76 -12.53
C ASP A 115 -21.67 -2.48 -12.53
N GLN A 116 -20.56 -2.43 -13.27
CA GLN A 116 -19.79 -1.20 -13.48
C GLN A 116 -20.64 -0.12 -14.16
N LYS A 117 -21.34 -0.48 -15.23
CA LYS A 117 -22.23 0.44 -15.94
C LYS A 117 -23.35 0.94 -15.03
N LEU A 118 -23.95 0.06 -14.23
CA LEU A 118 -24.97 0.41 -13.25
C LEU A 118 -24.43 1.39 -12.20
N ALA A 119 -23.24 1.15 -11.66
CA ALA A 119 -22.59 2.04 -10.69
C ALA A 119 -22.29 3.42 -11.28
N ILE A 120 -21.82 3.49 -12.53
CA ILE A 120 -21.59 4.74 -13.26
C ILE A 120 -22.90 5.49 -13.47
N THR A 121 -23.95 4.82 -13.95
CA THR A 121 -25.27 5.44 -14.14
C THR A 121 -25.85 5.95 -12.82
N LYS A 122 -25.69 5.22 -11.72
CA LYS A 122 -26.08 5.68 -10.37
C LYS A 122 -25.29 6.92 -9.93
N LEU A 123 -23.99 6.97 -10.20
CA LEU A 123 -23.16 8.15 -9.90
C LEU A 123 -23.60 9.36 -10.75
N GLU A 124 -23.92 9.15 -12.02
CA GLU A 124 -24.36 10.19 -12.95
C GLU A 124 -25.77 10.72 -12.66
N SER A 125 -26.63 9.93 -12.01
CA SER A 125 -27.96 10.37 -11.59
C SER A 125 -27.95 11.20 -10.31
N LEU A 126 -26.84 11.25 -9.57
CA LEU A 126 -26.73 12.06 -8.37
C LEU A 126 -26.71 13.58 -8.69
N PRO A 127 -27.24 14.42 -7.77
CA PRO A 127 -27.05 15.87 -7.84
C PRO A 127 -25.58 16.25 -7.98
N GLU A 128 -25.28 17.36 -8.66
CA GLU A 128 -23.90 17.76 -8.98
C GLU A 128 -22.99 17.84 -7.74
N ALA A 129 -23.49 18.43 -6.65
CA ALA A 129 -22.77 18.53 -5.38
C ALA A 129 -22.41 17.14 -4.80
N ARG A 130 -23.39 16.22 -4.74
CA ARG A 130 -23.20 14.84 -4.26
C ARG A 130 -22.28 14.03 -5.15
N ARG A 131 -22.37 14.25 -6.47
CA ARG A 131 -21.50 13.60 -7.45
C ARG A 131 -20.05 14.07 -7.31
N LYS A 132 -19.85 15.37 -7.09
CA LYS A 132 -18.52 15.95 -6.83
C LYS A 132 -17.94 15.43 -5.52
N GLU A 133 -18.73 15.40 -4.45
CA GLU A 133 -18.36 14.82 -3.16
C GLU A 133 -17.94 13.35 -3.31
N ALA A 134 -18.78 12.53 -3.95
CA ALA A 134 -18.49 11.12 -4.20
C ALA A 134 -17.20 10.92 -5.01
N LYS A 135 -16.97 11.72 -6.06
CA LYS A 135 -15.74 11.68 -6.87
C LYS A 135 -14.50 12.05 -6.04
N ASN A 136 -14.60 13.08 -5.19
CA ASN A 136 -13.49 13.48 -4.30
C ASN A 136 -13.14 12.35 -3.34
N ARG A 137 -14.14 11.79 -2.65
CA ARG A 137 -13.96 10.68 -1.71
C ARG A 137 -13.29 9.47 -2.38
N HIS A 138 -13.77 9.08 -3.57
CA HIS A 138 -13.15 7.99 -4.35
C HIS A 138 -11.71 8.29 -4.78
N ALA A 139 -11.38 9.56 -5.00
CA ALA A 139 -10.02 9.94 -5.33
C ALA A 139 -9.07 9.81 -4.13
N PHE A 140 -9.50 10.23 -2.94
CA PHE A 140 -8.74 10.00 -1.71
C PHE A 140 -8.57 8.51 -1.40
N TYR A 141 -9.62 7.71 -1.59
CA TYR A 141 -9.51 6.25 -1.47
C TYR A 141 -8.48 5.68 -2.47
N GLY A 142 -8.51 6.12 -3.72
CA GLY A 142 -7.54 5.70 -4.72
C GLY A 142 -6.09 6.01 -4.30
N CYS A 143 -5.84 7.23 -3.79
CA CYS A 143 -4.54 7.62 -3.28
C CYS A 143 -4.12 6.79 -2.06
N PHE A 144 -5.03 6.59 -1.09
CA PHE A 144 -4.80 5.78 0.09
C PHE A 144 -4.50 4.32 -0.26
N ALA A 145 -5.31 3.69 -1.12
CA ALA A 145 -5.14 2.32 -1.54
C ALA A 145 -3.82 2.12 -2.29
N LEU A 146 -3.44 3.08 -3.15
CA LEU A 146 -2.18 3.03 -3.89
C LEU A 146 -0.97 3.19 -2.98
N ALA A 147 -1.00 4.18 -2.09
CA ALA A 147 0.06 4.41 -1.13
C ALA A 147 0.19 3.21 -0.16
N THR A 148 -0.92 2.63 0.29
CA THR A 148 -0.93 1.44 1.17
C THR A 148 -0.36 0.22 0.45
N PHE A 149 -0.71 0.00 -0.82
CA PHE A 149 -0.14 -1.08 -1.63
C PHE A 149 1.39 -0.99 -1.72
N PHE A 150 1.92 0.20 -2.01
CA PHE A 150 3.36 0.41 -2.08
C PHE A 150 4.04 0.39 -0.72
N ASN A 151 3.36 0.86 0.33
CA ASN A 151 3.86 0.78 1.70
C ASN A 151 4.08 -0.68 2.13
N ASN A 152 3.11 -1.56 1.83
CA ASN A 152 3.24 -3.01 2.05
C ASN A 152 4.26 -3.65 1.12
N SER A 153 4.34 -3.21 -0.14
CA SER A 153 5.36 -3.69 -1.08
C SER A 153 6.78 -3.35 -0.61
N ALA A 154 6.99 -2.17 -0.02
CA ALA A 154 8.25 -1.77 0.57
C ALA A 154 8.59 -2.60 1.80
N LEU A 155 7.62 -2.85 2.68
CA LEU A 155 7.80 -3.72 3.85
C LEU A 155 8.17 -5.14 3.43
N MET A 156 7.48 -5.69 2.43
CA MET A 156 7.78 -6.99 1.83
C MET A 156 9.18 -7.05 1.23
N ALA A 157 9.59 -6.01 0.51
CA ALA A 157 10.85 -5.99 -0.23
C ALA A 157 12.07 -5.66 0.65
N HIS A 158 11.95 -4.64 1.49
CA HIS A 158 13.08 -4.02 2.19
C HIS A 158 12.95 -4.11 3.72
N GLY A 159 11.87 -4.71 4.25
CA GLY A 159 11.61 -4.75 5.68
C GLY A 159 11.24 -3.39 6.30
N ALA A 160 11.02 -2.37 5.47
CA ALA A 160 10.69 -1.01 5.91
C ALA A 160 9.58 -0.43 5.03
N GLU A 161 8.64 0.25 5.67
CA GLU A 161 7.51 0.91 5.03
C GLU A 161 7.93 2.14 4.23
N MET A 162 7.18 2.51 3.18
CA MET A 162 7.40 3.78 2.46
C MET A 162 7.29 4.98 3.41
N THR A 163 6.37 4.91 4.37
CA THR A 163 6.20 5.91 5.44
C THR A 163 7.38 6.02 6.42
N THR A 164 8.36 5.11 6.31
CA THR A 164 9.64 5.17 7.02
C THR A 164 10.78 5.55 6.08
N LEU A 165 10.84 4.94 4.89
CA LEU A 165 11.90 5.17 3.91
C LEU A 165 11.91 6.60 3.37
N VAL A 166 10.74 7.18 3.06
CA VAL A 166 10.64 8.53 2.50
C VAL A 166 11.10 9.60 3.49
N PRO A 167 10.69 9.60 4.77
CA PRO A 167 11.23 10.53 5.76
C PRO A 167 12.74 10.40 5.97
N LEU A 168 13.27 9.18 6.02
CA LEU A 168 14.72 8.95 6.12
C LEU A 168 15.46 9.50 4.90
N ALA A 169 14.93 9.27 3.70
CA ALA A 169 15.47 9.84 2.47
C ALA A 169 15.50 11.37 2.53
N ILE A 170 14.40 12.01 2.95
CA ILE A 170 14.32 13.48 3.12
C ILE A 170 15.35 13.99 4.14
N ALA A 171 15.64 13.21 5.18
CA ALA A 171 16.67 13.49 6.17
C ALA A 171 18.12 13.28 5.67
N GLY A 172 18.30 12.84 4.41
CA GLY A 172 19.61 12.67 3.78
C GLY A 172 20.11 11.22 3.70
N ASP A 173 19.28 10.22 4.01
CA ASP A 173 19.64 8.81 3.83
C ASP A 173 19.49 8.38 2.36
N ASP A 174 20.63 8.36 1.65
CA ASP A 174 20.70 7.95 0.25
C ASP A 174 20.30 6.49 0.01
N ASP A 175 20.44 5.59 0.99
CA ASP A 175 20.02 4.20 0.84
C ASP A 175 18.50 4.08 0.96
N ALA A 176 17.90 4.77 1.93
CA ALA A 176 16.44 4.87 2.04
C ALA A 176 15.83 5.49 0.78
N PHE A 177 16.49 6.50 0.19
CA PHE A 177 16.11 7.08 -1.10
C PHE A 177 16.05 6.02 -2.21
N LEU A 178 17.13 5.25 -2.36
CA LEU A 178 17.27 4.23 -3.39
C LEU A 178 16.27 3.08 -3.22
N LYS A 179 15.91 2.73 -1.99
CA LYS A 179 14.87 1.74 -1.69
C LYS A 179 13.48 2.28 -2.05
N ALA A 180 13.16 3.49 -1.63
CA ALA A 180 11.86 4.12 -1.91
C ALA A 180 11.58 4.21 -3.42
N ILE A 181 12.54 4.67 -4.23
CA ILE A 181 12.35 4.78 -5.68
C ILE A 181 12.27 3.43 -6.42
N GLN A 182 12.85 2.37 -5.85
CA GLN A 182 12.78 1.03 -6.42
C GLN A 182 11.35 0.47 -6.30
N ILE A 183 10.65 0.85 -5.23
CA ILE A 183 9.25 0.54 -5.01
C ILE A 183 8.36 1.43 -5.88
N ASP A 184 8.53 2.75 -5.79
CA ASP A 184 7.66 3.72 -6.46
C ASP A 184 8.47 4.84 -7.14
N SER A 185 8.60 4.74 -8.46
CA SER A 185 9.30 5.75 -9.26
C SER A 185 8.53 7.06 -9.40
N MET A 186 7.24 7.11 -9.05
CA MET A 186 6.47 8.35 -9.10
C MET A 186 7.03 9.41 -8.13
N LEU A 187 7.78 8.99 -7.11
CA LEU A 187 8.57 9.90 -6.27
C LEU A 187 9.49 10.81 -7.09
N LEU A 188 10.19 10.26 -8.09
CA LEU A 188 11.09 11.04 -8.96
C LEU A 188 10.34 12.02 -9.87
N VAL A 189 9.04 11.78 -10.10
CA VAL A 189 8.22 12.58 -11.02
C VAL A 189 7.42 13.63 -10.28
N HIS A 190 6.99 13.37 -9.04
CA HIS A 190 6.00 14.20 -8.36
C HIS A 190 6.44 14.72 -6.98
N HIS A 191 7.45 14.11 -6.36
CA HIS A 191 7.95 14.55 -5.05
C HIS A 191 9.14 15.49 -5.22
N LYS A 192 9.00 16.75 -4.78
CA LYS A 192 10.00 17.82 -5.02
C LYS A 192 11.40 17.48 -4.50
N TYR A 193 11.50 16.93 -3.30
CA TYR A 193 12.79 16.46 -2.75
C TYR A 193 13.49 15.44 -3.67
N PHE A 194 12.76 14.43 -4.13
CA PHE A 194 13.29 13.38 -4.98
C PHE A 194 13.70 13.86 -6.37
N GLN A 195 12.92 14.79 -6.95
CA GLN A 195 13.29 15.49 -8.17
C GLN A 195 14.62 16.23 -8.01
N ASN A 196 14.72 17.08 -6.98
CA ASN A 196 15.91 17.90 -6.73
C ASN A 196 17.15 17.04 -6.48
N ARG A 197 17.02 16.01 -5.63
CA ARG A 197 18.12 15.08 -5.31
C ARG A 197 18.63 14.33 -6.55
N LYS A 198 17.74 13.94 -7.49
CA LYS A 198 18.12 13.35 -8.78
C LYS A 198 18.85 14.35 -9.67
N LEU A 199 18.39 15.60 -9.74
CA LEU A 199 19.06 16.66 -10.50
C LEU A 199 20.46 16.96 -9.94
N GLU A 200 20.60 17.03 -8.61
CA GLU A 200 21.89 17.19 -7.94
C GLU A 200 22.85 16.04 -8.28
N ALA A 201 22.38 14.80 -8.23
CA ALA A 201 23.18 13.63 -8.61
C ALA A 201 23.63 13.68 -10.09
N GLN A 202 22.79 14.21 -10.98
CA GLN A 202 23.08 14.39 -12.41
C GLN A 202 24.10 15.51 -12.68
N SER A 203 24.29 16.45 -11.76
CA SER A 203 25.29 17.52 -11.91
C SER A 203 26.76 17.06 -11.87
N GLY A 204 27.00 15.77 -11.62
CA GLY A 204 28.31 15.13 -11.76
C GLY A 204 29.12 14.98 -10.47
N GLN A 205 28.61 15.46 -9.33
CA GLN A 205 29.33 15.41 -8.05
C GLN A 205 29.22 14.05 -7.34
N GLN A 206 28.36 13.14 -7.80
CA GLN A 206 28.03 11.88 -7.09
C GLN A 206 27.81 10.67 -8.04
N PRO A 207 28.83 10.24 -8.78
CA PRO A 207 28.68 9.20 -9.81
C PRO A 207 28.22 7.84 -9.27
N GLU A 208 28.68 7.44 -8.08
CA GLU A 208 28.27 6.16 -7.47
C GLU A 208 26.80 6.14 -7.07
N PHE A 209 26.30 7.24 -6.50
CA PHE A 209 24.88 7.38 -6.18
C PHE A 209 24.03 7.35 -7.45
N LEU A 210 24.42 8.12 -8.48
CA LEU A 210 23.72 8.14 -9.76
C LEU A 210 23.68 6.75 -10.42
N ARG A 211 24.77 5.98 -10.36
CA ARG A 211 24.82 4.60 -10.86
C ARG A 211 23.83 3.69 -10.13
N LYS A 212 23.78 3.77 -8.80
CA LYS A 212 22.82 3.00 -7.98
C LYS A 212 21.38 3.43 -8.26
N LEU A 213 21.13 4.73 -8.43
CA LEU A 213 19.83 5.31 -8.78
C LEU A 213 19.33 4.74 -10.11
N LEU A 214 20.13 4.81 -11.18
CA LEU A 214 19.77 4.28 -12.49
C LEU A 214 19.52 2.77 -12.47
N TYR A 215 20.30 2.03 -11.67
CA TYR A 215 20.07 0.60 -11.47
C TYR A 215 18.70 0.32 -10.83
N ARG A 216 18.35 1.00 -9.73
CA ARG A 216 17.07 0.83 -9.03
C ARG A 216 15.87 1.32 -9.87
N GLU A 217 16.07 2.37 -10.67
CA GLU A 217 15.07 2.85 -11.64
C GLU A 217 14.79 1.81 -12.75
N SER A 218 15.82 1.08 -13.19
CA SER A 218 15.69 0.05 -14.24
C SER A 218 15.25 -1.32 -13.73
N ASN A 219 15.37 -1.55 -12.42
CA ASN A 219 15.07 -2.82 -11.74
C ASN A 219 14.04 -2.63 -10.61
N PRO A 220 12.78 -2.26 -10.94
CA PRO A 220 11.72 -2.23 -9.94
C PRO A 220 11.59 -3.59 -9.25
N VAL A 221 11.31 -3.58 -7.94
CA VAL A 221 11.18 -4.83 -7.16
C VAL A 221 10.10 -5.73 -7.79
N LEU A 222 9.03 -5.13 -8.27
CA LEU A 222 7.88 -5.79 -8.87
C LEU A 222 8.14 -6.40 -10.26
N LYS A 223 9.28 -6.07 -10.90
CA LYS A 223 9.73 -6.70 -12.16
C LYS A 223 10.52 -7.97 -11.92
N GLY A 224 11.11 -8.13 -10.74
CA GLY A 224 11.80 -9.35 -10.33
C GLY A 224 10.84 -10.53 -10.15
N ARG A 225 11.36 -11.76 -10.17
CA ARG A 225 10.61 -12.95 -9.78
C ARG A 225 10.48 -12.98 -8.25
N ILE A 226 9.56 -12.21 -7.69
CA ILE A 226 8.99 -12.59 -6.39
C ILE A 226 8.35 -13.95 -6.63
N GLU A 227 8.92 -15.02 -6.06
CA GLU A 227 8.50 -16.39 -6.37
C GLU A 227 7.04 -16.64 -5.94
N TYR A 228 6.62 -16.05 -4.82
CA TYR A 228 5.30 -16.27 -4.20
C TYR A 228 4.67 -14.93 -3.79
N PRO A 229 4.24 -14.08 -4.75
CA PRO A 229 3.82 -12.71 -4.47
C PRO A 229 2.57 -12.63 -3.59
N GLY A 230 1.62 -13.56 -3.73
CA GLY A 230 0.43 -13.60 -2.89
C GLY A 230 0.78 -13.92 -1.43
N LEU A 231 1.62 -14.94 -1.23
CA LEU A 231 2.09 -15.32 0.10
C LEU A 231 2.93 -14.24 0.77
N TYR A 232 3.85 -13.63 0.03
CA TYR A 232 4.73 -12.57 0.57
C TYR A 232 3.95 -11.29 0.86
N MET A 233 2.88 -11.02 0.10
CA MET A 233 1.97 -9.92 0.42
C MET A 233 1.16 -10.22 1.69
N LEU A 234 0.65 -11.44 1.87
CA LEU A 234 0.00 -11.85 3.11
C LEU A 234 0.92 -11.66 4.31
N PHE A 235 2.19 -12.08 4.21
CA PHE A 235 3.19 -11.83 5.25
C PHE A 235 3.40 -10.32 5.48
N GLY A 236 3.50 -9.54 4.40
CA GLY A 236 3.63 -8.08 4.48
C GLY A 236 2.46 -7.41 5.21
N VAL A 237 1.22 -7.82 4.93
CA VAL A 237 0.03 -7.31 5.61
C VAL A 237 0.09 -7.63 7.11
N LEU A 238 0.33 -8.89 7.48
CA LEU A 238 0.44 -9.29 8.89
C LEU A 238 1.63 -8.60 9.61
N ASP A 239 2.75 -8.37 8.92
CA ASP A 239 3.90 -7.61 9.43
C ASP A 239 3.61 -6.12 9.61
N SER A 240 2.70 -5.55 8.81
CA SER A 240 2.29 -4.15 8.96
C SER A 240 1.56 -3.94 10.29
N TYR A 241 0.76 -4.94 10.70
CA TYR A 241 0.12 -5.04 12.01
C TYR A 241 1.05 -5.53 13.13
N LYS A 242 2.32 -5.84 12.84
CA LYS A 242 3.30 -6.37 13.81
C LYS A 242 2.85 -7.67 14.50
N CYS A 243 2.00 -8.44 13.83
CA CYS A 243 1.39 -9.64 14.38
C CYS A 243 1.82 -10.93 13.69
N LEU A 244 2.57 -10.87 12.58
CA LEU A 244 3.01 -12.07 11.84
C LEU A 244 3.70 -13.10 12.75
N ASP A 245 4.58 -12.64 13.64
CA ASP A 245 5.32 -13.53 14.56
C ASP A 245 4.48 -13.99 15.77
N LEU A 246 3.23 -13.51 15.90
CA LEU A 246 2.27 -13.94 16.93
C LEU A 246 1.38 -15.10 16.47
N PHE A 247 1.36 -15.39 15.17
CA PHE A 247 0.64 -16.53 14.62
C PHE A 247 1.53 -17.76 14.60
N ASN A 248 0.95 -18.91 14.92
CA ASN A 248 1.58 -20.18 14.57
C ASN A 248 1.41 -20.46 13.06
N HIS A 249 2.21 -21.38 12.54
CA HIS A 249 2.21 -21.67 11.11
C HIS A 249 0.89 -22.26 10.61
N ASP A 250 0.16 -23.02 11.42
CA ASP A 250 -1.16 -23.55 11.05
C ASP A 250 -2.19 -22.42 10.90
N GLU A 251 -2.16 -21.43 11.79
CA GLU A 251 -3.01 -20.24 11.69
C GLU A 251 -2.72 -19.47 10.40
N ILE A 252 -1.44 -19.25 10.06
CA ILE A 252 -1.05 -18.57 8.82
C ILE A 252 -1.54 -19.34 7.58
N LEU A 253 -1.47 -20.68 7.58
CA LEU A 253 -2.02 -21.50 6.50
C LEU A 253 -3.53 -21.35 6.36
N ASN A 254 -4.26 -21.31 7.47
CA ASN A 254 -5.70 -21.10 7.46
C ASN A 254 -6.07 -19.71 6.91
N ILE A 255 -5.30 -18.68 7.25
CA ILE A 255 -5.49 -17.33 6.69
C ILE A 255 -5.21 -17.34 5.19
N ALA A 256 -4.16 -18.03 4.74
CA ALA A 256 -3.84 -18.16 3.31
C ALA A 256 -4.95 -18.85 2.52
N ASP A 257 -5.55 -19.91 3.07
CA ASP A 257 -6.71 -20.60 2.47
C ASP A 257 -7.93 -19.69 2.39
N ALA A 258 -8.23 -18.99 3.49
CA ALA A 258 -9.37 -18.08 3.55
C ALA A 258 -9.20 -16.90 2.59
N ALA A 259 -7.95 -16.44 2.39
CA ALA A 259 -7.59 -15.46 1.36
C ALA A 259 -7.61 -16.04 -0.07
N GLY A 260 -7.98 -17.30 -0.27
CA GLY A 260 -8.03 -17.94 -1.59
C GLY A 260 -6.66 -18.07 -2.27
N LEU A 261 -5.57 -18.09 -1.51
CA LEU A 261 -4.24 -18.30 -2.07
C LEU A 261 -4.09 -19.76 -2.50
N ASP A 262 -3.86 -19.97 -3.79
CA ASP A 262 -3.60 -21.30 -4.34
C ASP A 262 -2.32 -21.89 -3.69
N ARG A 263 -2.50 -22.94 -2.89
CA ARG A 263 -1.43 -23.63 -2.17
C ARG A 263 -0.35 -24.17 -3.10
N PHE A 264 -0.72 -24.64 -4.28
CA PHE A 264 0.20 -25.19 -5.27
C PHE A 264 0.99 -24.09 -5.98
N GLN A 265 0.34 -22.97 -6.33
CA GLN A 265 1.05 -21.82 -6.90
C GLN A 265 2.02 -21.19 -5.89
N ASN A 266 1.64 -21.17 -4.61
CA ASN A 266 2.47 -20.58 -3.55
C ASN A 266 3.43 -21.60 -2.88
N LYS A 267 3.38 -22.89 -3.26
CA LYS A 267 4.16 -23.99 -2.69
C LYS A 267 4.14 -23.99 -1.15
N ILE A 268 2.94 -23.96 -0.58
CA ILE A 268 2.67 -23.94 0.87
C ILE A 268 1.79 -25.13 1.28
N ASP A 269 2.08 -26.31 0.72
CA ASP A 269 1.24 -27.50 0.91
C ASP A 269 1.10 -27.93 2.38
N ASP A 270 2.10 -27.62 3.22
CA ASP A 270 2.10 -27.88 4.65
C ASP A 270 2.88 -26.84 5.48
N VAL A 271 2.89 -27.04 6.80
CA VAL A 271 3.59 -26.21 7.80
C VAL A 271 5.10 -26.13 7.55
N ASN A 272 5.73 -27.21 7.09
CA ASN A 272 7.18 -27.23 6.83
C ASN A 272 7.52 -26.35 5.62
N TYR A 273 6.71 -26.42 4.56
CA TYR A 273 6.82 -25.53 3.42
C TYR A 273 6.59 -24.08 3.85
N LEU A 274 5.55 -23.79 4.63
CA LEU A 274 5.29 -22.44 5.13
C LEU A 274 6.46 -21.90 5.97
N THR A 275 7.00 -22.71 6.88
CA THR A 275 8.18 -22.37 7.70
C THR A 275 9.35 -21.92 6.82
N LYS A 276 9.62 -22.71 5.77
CA LYS A 276 10.66 -22.39 4.79
C LYS A 276 10.37 -21.06 4.08
N ARG A 277 9.12 -20.83 3.65
CA ARG A 277 8.71 -19.59 2.99
C ARG A 277 8.82 -18.36 3.88
N LEU A 278 8.46 -18.48 5.15
CA LEU A 278 8.61 -17.39 6.11
C LEU A 278 10.10 -17.07 6.34
N SER A 279 10.95 -18.09 6.46
CA SER A 279 12.41 -17.90 6.49
C SER A 279 12.92 -17.22 5.22
N ASP A 280 12.49 -17.67 4.03
CA ASP A 280 12.91 -17.10 2.75
C ASP A 280 12.47 -15.63 2.64
N TYR A 281 11.27 -15.30 3.09
CA TYR A 281 10.75 -13.93 3.19
C TYR A 281 11.61 -13.05 4.11
N ARG A 282 11.91 -13.51 5.33
CA ARG A 282 12.78 -12.79 6.27
C ARG A 282 14.20 -12.61 5.75
N LYS A 283 14.73 -13.61 5.03
CA LYS A 283 16.04 -13.51 4.35
C LYS A 283 15.98 -12.48 3.23
N TRP A 284 14.93 -12.53 2.41
CA TRP A 284 14.72 -11.61 1.30
C TRP A 284 14.69 -10.14 1.75
N GLN A 285 14.00 -9.83 2.85
CA GLN A 285 13.99 -8.50 3.46
C GLN A 285 15.40 -8.01 3.83
N LYS A 286 16.32 -8.92 4.18
CA LYS A 286 17.72 -8.61 4.52
C LYS A 286 18.64 -8.52 3.32
N THR A 287 18.40 -9.29 2.25
CA THR A 287 19.26 -9.27 1.04
C THR A 287 19.03 -8.06 0.15
N LEU A 288 17.86 -7.42 0.24
CA LEU A 288 17.58 -6.16 -0.44
C LEU A 288 17.94 -4.93 0.40
N GLN A 289 18.61 -5.11 1.55
CA GLN A 289 19.22 -4.04 2.33
C GLN A 289 20.47 -3.49 1.65
#